data_AF-A0A1I4GCA2-F1
#
_entry.id   AF-A0A1I4GCA2-F1
#
_cell.length_a   1.000
_cell.length_b   1.000
_cell.length_c   1.000
_cell.angle_alpha   90.00
_cell.angle_beta   90.00
_cell.angle_gamma   90.00
#
_symmetry.space_group_name_H-M   'P 1'
#
loop_
_entity.id
_entity.type
_entity.pdbx_description
1 polymer ?
#
loop_
_entity_poly.entity_id
_entity_poly.type
_entity_poly.pdbx_seq_one_letter_code
_entity_poly.pdbx_strand_id
1 'polypeptide(L)'
;MKYLARVSPRYFAAVHLFAGVNDVRYYLNGVCLQRHHEKGVVLVATNGHVLGAIHDPEGWMDPGRSEIILDAAPRRLLKACQAVAPKKRPDLEAQSLWVGECGAVVMAAGHSVTPDPFSGDALAAERIRQLAGVFPDWRRLVRDERVVAPGAQPAIAAHCLGVFDQALGILCQSDGDWSPSLRLDVSNDSSGVFVRVHQGDLEERFFGIVMPTRQSPILSTVPEWIVPTAKLAKPRVRAAEGGFVPVDRSA
;
A
#
# COMPACT_ATOMS: atom_id res chain seq x y z
N MET A 1 -14.65 -26.44 -15.22
CA MET A 1 -13.43 -25.76 -14.73
C MET A 1 -13.39 -25.94 -13.22
N LYS A 2 -12.28 -26.43 -12.64
CA LYS A 2 -12.15 -26.46 -11.18
C LYS A 2 -11.68 -25.09 -10.71
N TYR A 3 -12.46 -24.48 -9.81
CA TYR A 3 -12.07 -23.23 -9.15
C TYR A 3 -11.29 -23.53 -7.87
N LEU A 4 -10.28 -22.72 -7.62
CA LEU A 4 -9.33 -22.86 -6.52
C LEU A 4 -9.50 -21.75 -5.49
N ALA A 5 -9.96 -20.57 -5.90
CA ALA A 5 -10.25 -19.47 -4.99
C ALA A 5 -11.38 -18.56 -5.52
N ARG A 6 -11.97 -17.81 -4.62
CA ARG A 6 -12.89 -16.70 -4.86
C ARG A 6 -12.49 -15.54 -3.97
N VAL A 7 -12.38 -14.35 -4.54
CA VAL A 7 -12.06 -13.10 -3.81
C VAL A 7 -12.86 -11.93 -4.37
N SER A 8 -12.90 -10.82 -3.62
CA SER A 8 -13.40 -9.53 -4.08
C SER A 8 -12.60 -9.04 -5.29
N PRO A 9 -13.25 -8.73 -6.43
CA PRO A 9 -12.58 -8.21 -7.61
C PRO A 9 -11.85 -6.89 -7.32
N ARG A 10 -12.46 -6.00 -6.53
CA ARG A 10 -11.88 -4.70 -6.17
C ARG A 10 -10.60 -4.86 -5.36
N TYR A 11 -10.62 -5.76 -4.38
CA TYR A 11 -9.44 -6.05 -3.56
C TYR A 11 -8.30 -6.63 -4.41
N PHE A 12 -8.62 -7.55 -5.33
CA PHE A 12 -7.63 -8.09 -6.27
C PHE A 12 -7.03 -7.00 -7.16
N ALA A 13 -7.85 -6.13 -7.76
CA ALA A 13 -7.38 -5.06 -8.62
C ALA A 13 -6.50 -4.04 -7.88
N ALA A 14 -6.87 -3.67 -6.65
CA ALA A 14 -6.09 -2.74 -5.83
C ALA A 14 -4.74 -3.34 -5.40
N VAL A 15 -4.73 -4.59 -4.93
CA VAL A 15 -3.49 -5.26 -4.52
C VAL A 15 -2.59 -5.54 -5.72
N HIS A 16 -3.14 -5.82 -6.91
CA HIS A 16 -2.34 -6.04 -8.12
C HIS A 16 -1.40 -4.89 -8.47
N LEU A 17 -1.73 -3.65 -8.09
CA LEU A 17 -0.86 -2.47 -8.28
C LEU A 17 0.49 -2.55 -7.55
N PHE A 18 0.56 -3.36 -6.49
CA PHE A 18 1.79 -3.55 -5.71
C PHE A 18 2.72 -4.62 -6.31
N ALA A 19 2.27 -5.38 -7.31
CA ALA A 19 3.07 -6.43 -7.92
C ALA A 19 4.26 -5.87 -8.73
N GLY A 20 5.31 -6.67 -8.85
CA GLY A 20 6.41 -6.43 -9.78
C GLY A 20 5.94 -6.50 -11.24
N VAL A 21 6.71 -5.88 -12.13
CA VAL A 21 6.50 -5.97 -13.58
C VAL A 21 7.80 -6.42 -14.21
N ASN A 22 7.77 -7.60 -14.86
CA ASN A 22 8.95 -8.23 -15.43
C ASN A 22 10.11 -8.41 -14.42
N ASP A 23 9.80 -8.63 -13.14
CA ASP A 23 10.78 -8.97 -12.12
C ASP A 23 11.33 -10.39 -12.36
N VAL A 24 12.63 -10.55 -12.19
CA VAL A 24 13.33 -11.84 -12.32
C VAL A 24 12.86 -12.85 -11.27
N ARG A 25 12.44 -12.35 -10.09
CA ARG A 25 11.73 -13.13 -9.07
C ARG A 25 10.29 -13.23 -9.52
N TYR A 26 10.04 -14.14 -10.45
CA TYR A 26 8.77 -14.22 -11.16
C TYR A 26 7.54 -14.28 -10.23
N TYR A 27 7.66 -14.85 -9.02
CA TYR A 27 6.60 -14.92 -8.02
C TYR A 27 6.17 -13.55 -7.45
N LEU A 28 6.92 -12.48 -7.72
CA LEU A 28 6.55 -11.10 -7.40
C LEU A 28 5.70 -10.43 -8.49
N ASN A 29 5.60 -11.01 -9.69
CA ASN A 29 4.92 -10.39 -10.84
C ASN A 29 3.38 -10.44 -10.77
N GLY A 30 2.80 -10.84 -9.64
CA GLY A 30 1.36 -10.80 -9.45
C GLY A 30 0.95 -10.90 -7.99
N VAL A 31 -0.18 -11.55 -7.74
CA VAL A 31 -0.86 -11.51 -6.44
C VAL A 31 -0.84 -12.89 -5.79
N CYS A 32 -0.38 -12.92 -4.54
CA CYS A 32 -0.44 -14.09 -3.68
C CYS A 32 -1.77 -14.10 -2.91
N LEU A 33 -2.53 -15.18 -3.05
CA LEU A 33 -3.72 -15.48 -2.26
C LEU A 33 -3.32 -16.47 -1.16
N GLN A 34 -3.55 -16.12 0.10
CA GLN A 34 -3.27 -16.98 1.25
C GLN A 34 -4.54 -17.17 2.06
N ARG A 35 -4.73 -18.38 2.60
CA ARG A 35 -5.89 -18.61 3.47
C ARG A 35 -5.69 -17.84 4.75
N HIS A 36 -6.72 -17.11 5.18
CA HIS A 36 -6.69 -16.56 6.52
C HIS A 36 -6.79 -17.70 7.54
N HIS A 37 -6.16 -17.53 8.71
CA HIS A 37 -6.12 -18.56 9.75
C HIS A 37 -7.49 -18.82 10.39
N GLU A 38 -8.35 -17.80 10.43
CA GLU A 38 -9.75 -17.91 10.90
C GLU A 38 -10.75 -18.09 9.74
N LYS A 39 -11.02 -17.02 8.97
CA LYS A 39 -11.95 -17.02 7.85
C LYS A 39 -11.47 -16.10 6.74
N GLY A 40 -11.72 -16.47 5.48
CA GLY A 40 -11.47 -15.61 4.34
C GLY A 40 -10.13 -15.87 3.65
N VAL A 41 -9.72 -14.91 2.82
CA VAL A 41 -8.47 -14.95 2.05
C VAL A 41 -7.74 -13.63 2.23
N VAL A 42 -6.42 -13.69 2.38
CA VAL A 42 -5.55 -12.51 2.37
C VAL A 42 -4.91 -12.42 0.99
N LEU A 43 -5.05 -11.26 0.34
CA LEU A 43 -4.41 -10.96 -0.93
C LEU A 43 -3.19 -10.09 -0.65
N VAL A 44 -2.04 -10.48 -1.22
CA VAL A 44 -0.76 -9.78 -1.01
C VAL A 44 -0.01 -9.65 -2.32
N ALA A 45 0.57 -8.48 -2.57
CA ALA A 45 1.52 -8.30 -3.65
C ALA A 45 2.64 -7.34 -3.22
N THR A 46 3.81 -7.51 -3.84
CA THR A 46 4.95 -6.63 -3.61
C THR A 46 5.89 -6.61 -4.82
N ASN A 47 6.51 -5.46 -5.06
CA ASN A 47 7.56 -5.26 -6.04
C ASN A 47 8.96 -5.14 -5.39
N GLY A 48 9.05 -5.50 -4.10
CA GLY A 48 10.26 -5.37 -3.28
C GLY A 48 10.53 -3.97 -2.73
N HIS A 49 9.83 -2.93 -3.19
CA HIS A 49 9.92 -1.56 -2.67
C HIS A 49 8.66 -1.15 -1.92
N VAL A 50 7.51 -1.67 -2.34
CA VAL A 50 6.24 -1.49 -1.68
C VAL A 50 5.51 -2.82 -1.59
N LEU A 51 4.75 -3.01 -0.52
CA LEU A 51 3.88 -4.16 -0.29
C LEU A 51 2.48 -3.65 0.06
N GLY A 52 1.47 -4.29 -0.52
CA GLY A 52 0.07 -4.09 -0.16
C GLY A 52 -0.55 -5.43 0.23
N ALA A 53 -1.30 -5.44 1.32
CA ALA A 53 -2.02 -6.62 1.79
C ALA A 53 -3.44 -6.24 2.21
N ILE A 54 -4.41 -7.05 1.82
CA ILE A 54 -5.82 -6.88 2.21
C ILE A 54 -6.46 -8.20 2.60
N HIS A 55 -7.25 -8.19 3.67
CA HIS A 55 -8.08 -9.32 4.08
C HIS A 55 -9.48 -9.23 3.44
N ASP A 56 -9.85 -10.29 2.73
CA ASP A 56 -11.20 -10.56 2.25
C ASP A 56 -11.91 -11.57 3.17
N PRO A 57 -12.79 -11.12 4.08
CA PRO A 57 -13.46 -12.02 5.03
C PRO A 57 -14.45 -12.98 4.36
N GLU A 58 -14.96 -12.64 3.18
CA GLU A 58 -15.87 -13.50 2.40
C GLU A 58 -15.14 -14.28 1.32
N GLY A 59 -13.81 -14.11 1.22
CA GLY A 59 -12.96 -14.89 0.34
C GLY A 59 -13.04 -16.38 0.64
N TRP A 60 -12.88 -17.20 -0.41
CA TRP A 60 -12.85 -18.65 -0.29
C TRP A 60 -11.63 -19.20 -1.04
N MET A 61 -11.06 -20.28 -0.53
CA MET A 61 -9.98 -21.01 -1.20
C MET A 61 -10.12 -22.51 -0.96
N ASP A 62 -9.77 -23.32 -1.97
CA ASP A 62 -9.81 -24.78 -1.93
C ASP A 62 -9.11 -25.30 -0.67
N PRO A 63 -9.77 -26.13 0.18
CA PRO A 63 -9.24 -26.63 1.44
C PRO A 63 -7.86 -27.30 1.35
N GLY A 64 -7.49 -27.87 0.20
CA GLY A 64 -6.20 -28.49 -0.06
C GLY A 64 -5.07 -27.52 -0.39
N ARG A 65 -5.32 -26.20 -0.43
CA ARG A 65 -4.32 -25.17 -0.77
C ARG A 65 -4.19 -24.11 0.31
N SER A 66 -3.00 -23.91 0.86
CA SER A 66 -2.71 -22.80 1.78
C SER A 66 -2.36 -21.50 1.06
N GLU A 67 -1.85 -21.59 -0.17
CA GLU A 67 -1.34 -20.47 -0.96
C GLU A 67 -1.56 -20.71 -2.47
N ILE A 68 -1.86 -19.64 -3.21
CA ILE A 68 -1.92 -19.59 -4.68
C ILE A 68 -1.26 -18.28 -5.14
N ILE A 69 -0.24 -18.37 -5.99
CA ILE A 69 0.39 -17.19 -6.59
C ILE A 69 -0.13 -17.03 -8.01
N LEU A 70 -0.74 -15.90 -8.30
CA LEU A 70 -1.28 -15.55 -9.61
C LEU A 70 -0.29 -14.65 -10.34
N ASP A 71 -0.10 -14.94 -11.62
CA ASP A 71 0.70 -14.11 -12.53
C ASP A 71 0.03 -12.75 -12.79
N ALA A 72 0.70 -11.88 -13.55
CA ALA A 72 0.16 -10.59 -13.96
C ALA A 72 -1.21 -10.78 -14.66
N ALA A 73 -2.23 -10.10 -14.12
CA ALA A 73 -3.58 -10.15 -14.67
C ALA A 73 -3.67 -9.37 -15.99
N PRO A 74 -4.36 -9.91 -17.02
CA PRO A 74 -4.62 -9.18 -18.25
C PRO A 74 -5.42 -7.89 -17.98
N ARG A 75 -5.16 -6.85 -18.77
CA ARG A 75 -5.85 -5.54 -18.64
C ARG A 75 -7.37 -5.65 -18.68
N ARG A 76 -7.92 -6.57 -19.48
CA ARG A 76 -9.37 -6.80 -19.57
C ARG A 76 -9.95 -7.34 -18.27
N LEU A 77 -9.24 -8.25 -17.60
CA LEU A 77 -9.62 -8.78 -16.29
C LEU A 77 -9.60 -7.67 -15.23
N LEU A 78 -8.52 -6.89 -15.16
CA LEU A 78 -8.40 -5.79 -14.20
C LEU A 78 -9.47 -4.71 -14.40
N LYS A 79 -9.81 -4.37 -15.65
CA LYS A 79 -10.92 -3.45 -15.95
C LYS A 79 -12.26 -4.00 -15.47
N ALA A 80 -12.52 -5.29 -15.68
CA ALA A 80 -13.74 -5.93 -15.19
C ALA A 80 -13.79 -5.96 -13.66
N CYS A 81 -12.65 -6.17 -12.98
CA CYS A 81 -12.56 -6.11 -11.52
C CYS A 81 -12.89 -4.74 -10.92
N GLN A 82 -12.72 -3.68 -11.69
CA GLN A 82 -13.00 -2.29 -11.30
C GLN A 82 -14.35 -1.81 -11.83
N ALA A 83 -15.13 -2.65 -12.51
CA ALA A 83 -16.38 -2.27 -13.14
C ALA A 83 -17.42 -1.89 -12.07
N VAL A 84 -17.78 -0.60 -12.05
CA VAL A 84 -18.91 -0.09 -11.29
C VAL A 84 -20.16 -0.24 -12.13
N ALA A 85 -21.23 -0.78 -11.55
CA ALA A 85 -22.49 -0.87 -12.26
C ALA A 85 -22.98 0.53 -12.68
N PRO A 86 -23.44 0.71 -13.93
CA PRO A 86 -24.14 1.92 -14.30
C PRO A 86 -25.45 2.02 -13.50
N LYS A 87 -25.88 3.24 -13.14
CA LYS A 87 -27.12 3.48 -12.37
C LYS A 87 -28.38 2.77 -12.92
N LYS A 88 -28.40 2.48 -14.22
CA LYS A 88 -29.52 1.80 -14.91
C LYS A 88 -29.43 0.26 -14.89
N ARG A 89 -28.28 -0.32 -14.55
CA ARG A 89 -28.01 -1.76 -14.53
C ARG A 89 -27.11 -2.13 -13.33
N PRO A 90 -27.64 -2.05 -12.09
CA PRO A 90 -26.91 -2.43 -10.87
C PRO A 90 -26.46 -3.90 -10.88
N ASP A 91 -27.14 -4.73 -11.67
CA ASP A 91 -26.85 -6.15 -11.89
C ASP A 91 -25.52 -6.43 -12.61
N LEU A 92 -24.80 -5.41 -13.08
CA LEU A 92 -23.51 -5.53 -13.77
C LEU A 92 -22.30 -5.15 -12.90
N GLU A 93 -22.49 -4.96 -11.59
CA GLU A 93 -21.39 -4.64 -10.67
C GLU A 93 -20.51 -5.86 -10.43
N ALA A 94 -19.19 -5.71 -10.48
CA ALA A 94 -18.29 -6.83 -10.22
C ALA A 94 -18.34 -7.29 -8.74
N GLN A 95 -18.99 -8.44 -8.50
CA GLN A 95 -19.18 -8.96 -7.14
C GLN A 95 -18.16 -10.04 -6.76
N SER A 96 -17.72 -10.88 -7.70
CA SER A 96 -16.79 -11.97 -7.37
C SER A 96 -15.78 -12.26 -8.46
N LEU A 97 -14.52 -12.48 -8.06
CA LEU A 97 -13.44 -12.96 -8.91
C LEU A 97 -13.18 -14.41 -8.54
N TRP A 98 -13.49 -15.32 -9.47
CA TRP A 98 -13.23 -16.73 -9.33
C TRP A 98 -11.95 -17.11 -10.06
N VAL A 99 -11.05 -17.77 -9.36
CA VAL A 99 -9.74 -18.17 -9.85
C VAL A 99 -9.74 -19.68 -9.98
N GLY A 100 -9.56 -20.18 -11.21
CA GLY A 100 -9.41 -21.61 -11.49
C GLY A 100 -7.99 -21.96 -11.90
N GLU A 101 -7.80 -23.21 -12.31
CA GLU A 101 -6.46 -23.75 -12.57
C GLU A 101 -5.71 -23.02 -13.70
N CYS A 102 -6.43 -22.61 -14.74
CA CYS A 102 -5.87 -22.04 -15.97
C CYS A 102 -6.50 -20.69 -16.35
N GLY A 103 -7.27 -20.07 -15.47
CA GLY A 103 -8.03 -18.87 -15.81
C GLY A 103 -8.77 -18.28 -14.63
N ALA A 104 -9.33 -17.09 -14.83
CA ALA A 104 -10.16 -16.42 -13.86
C ALA A 104 -11.38 -15.79 -14.52
N VAL A 105 -12.46 -15.69 -13.76
CA VAL A 105 -13.73 -15.15 -14.20
C VAL A 105 -14.21 -14.11 -13.20
N VAL A 106 -14.52 -12.91 -13.70
CA VAL A 106 -15.20 -11.87 -12.92
C VAL A 106 -16.69 -11.98 -13.19
N MET A 107 -17.47 -12.11 -12.12
CA MET A 107 -18.92 -12.26 -12.16
C MET A 107 -19.59 -11.04 -11.57
N ALA A 108 -20.72 -10.65 -12.16
CA ALA A 108 -21.64 -9.71 -11.56
C ALA A 108 -22.59 -10.36 -10.54
N ALA A 109 -22.74 -11.69 -10.63
CA ALA A 109 -23.47 -12.47 -9.65
C ALA A 109 -22.64 -12.71 -8.36
N GLY A 110 -23.39 -12.88 -7.26
CA GLY A 110 -22.85 -13.09 -5.92
C GLY A 110 -22.13 -14.43 -5.71
N HIS A 111 -21.83 -14.72 -4.45
CA HIS A 111 -20.83 -15.69 -4.04
C HIS A 111 -21.27 -17.17 -3.99
N SER A 112 -22.55 -17.45 -4.19
CA SER A 112 -23.20 -18.70 -3.78
C SER A 112 -23.19 -19.80 -4.85
N VAL A 113 -22.79 -19.52 -6.08
CA VAL A 113 -22.83 -20.49 -7.19
C VAL A 113 -21.49 -20.52 -7.91
N THR A 114 -20.99 -21.73 -8.18
CA THR A 114 -19.82 -21.92 -9.03
C THR A 114 -20.11 -21.36 -10.42
N PRO A 115 -19.30 -20.43 -10.95
CA PRO A 115 -19.70 -19.70 -12.14
C PRO A 115 -19.48 -20.51 -13.42
N ASP A 116 -20.42 -20.35 -14.34
CA ASP A 116 -20.22 -20.67 -15.76
C ASP A 116 -19.56 -19.44 -16.44
N PRO A 117 -18.33 -19.58 -16.98
CA PRO A 117 -17.63 -18.48 -17.67
C PRO A 117 -18.38 -17.89 -18.87
N PHE A 118 -19.37 -18.60 -19.39
CA PHE A 118 -20.16 -18.20 -20.56
C PHE A 118 -21.57 -17.71 -20.19
N SER A 119 -21.87 -17.58 -18.89
CA SER A 119 -23.16 -17.05 -18.46
C SER A 119 -23.29 -15.56 -18.77
N GLY A 120 -24.53 -15.06 -18.82
CA GLY A 120 -24.82 -13.65 -19.03
C GLY A 120 -24.26 -12.72 -17.93
N ASP A 121 -23.92 -13.28 -16.77
CA ASP A 121 -23.42 -12.54 -15.61
C ASP A 121 -21.88 -12.50 -15.56
N ALA A 122 -21.19 -13.16 -16.50
CA ALA A 122 -19.75 -13.13 -16.62
C ALA A 122 -19.29 -11.81 -17.27
N LEU A 123 -18.62 -10.95 -16.49
CA LEU A 123 -18.10 -9.66 -16.97
C LEU A 123 -16.80 -9.83 -17.77
N ALA A 124 -15.97 -10.78 -17.35
CA ALA A 124 -14.77 -11.19 -18.08
C ALA A 124 -14.37 -12.61 -17.70
N ALA A 125 -13.91 -13.37 -18.68
CA ALA A 125 -13.23 -14.65 -18.49
C ALA A 125 -11.88 -14.57 -19.21
N GLU A 126 -10.79 -14.70 -18.47
CA GLU A 126 -9.43 -14.50 -18.98
C GLU A 126 -8.50 -15.60 -18.49
N ARG A 127 -7.47 -15.88 -19.30
CA ARG A 127 -6.40 -16.78 -18.88
C ARG A 127 -5.48 -16.05 -17.89
N ILE A 128 -5.30 -16.63 -16.72
CA ILE A 128 -4.29 -16.22 -15.74
C ILE A 128 -3.53 -17.48 -15.30
N ARG A 129 -2.22 -17.37 -15.21
CA ARG A 129 -1.37 -18.49 -14.81
C ARG A 129 -1.19 -18.50 -13.31
N GLN A 130 -1.15 -19.69 -12.74
CA GLN A 130 -0.56 -19.88 -11.43
C GLN A 130 0.95 -19.97 -11.59
N LEU A 131 1.66 -19.23 -10.75
CA LEU A 131 3.11 -19.27 -10.67
C LEU A 131 3.53 -20.36 -9.69
N ALA A 132 4.45 -21.22 -10.11
CA ALA A 132 5.05 -22.22 -9.23
C ALA A 132 6.13 -21.55 -8.38
N GLY A 133 6.03 -21.56 -7.06
CA GLY A 133 7.02 -20.94 -6.18
C GLY A 133 6.51 -20.82 -4.76
N VAL A 134 7.30 -20.18 -3.90
CA VAL A 134 6.92 -19.86 -2.53
C VAL A 134 6.95 -18.34 -2.41
N PHE A 135 5.84 -17.75 -1.99
CA PHE A 135 5.80 -16.30 -1.78
C PHE A 135 6.64 -15.94 -0.54
N PRO A 136 7.34 -14.79 -0.52
CA PRO A 136 8.10 -14.39 0.65
C PRO A 136 7.23 -14.33 1.90
N ASP A 137 7.78 -14.76 3.04
CA ASP A 137 7.11 -14.64 4.34
C ASP A 137 7.04 -13.18 4.79
N TRP A 138 6.06 -12.47 4.26
CA TRP A 138 5.81 -11.05 4.48
C TRP A 138 5.35 -10.75 5.90
N ARG A 139 4.82 -11.74 6.63
CA ARG A 139 4.37 -11.55 8.02
C ARG A 139 5.52 -11.20 8.94
N ARG A 140 6.76 -11.60 8.60
CA ARG A 140 7.98 -11.19 9.32
C ARG A 140 8.24 -9.69 9.30
N LEU A 141 7.62 -8.95 8.38
CA LEU A 141 7.71 -7.50 8.29
C LEU A 141 6.64 -6.79 9.13
N VAL A 142 5.59 -7.50 9.54
CA VAL A 142 4.52 -6.96 10.38
C VAL A 142 5.01 -6.99 11.83
N ARG A 143 4.92 -5.84 12.50
CA ARG A 143 5.28 -5.69 13.91
C ARG A 143 4.00 -5.55 14.72
N ASP A 144 3.94 -6.24 15.84
CA ASP A 144 2.79 -6.22 16.74
C ASP A 144 2.80 -4.96 17.64
N GLU A 145 4.00 -4.49 18.00
CA GLU A 145 4.18 -3.35 18.89
C GLU A 145 4.44 -2.06 18.13
N ARG A 146 3.69 -1.02 18.49
CA ARG A 146 3.93 0.35 18.03
C ARG A 146 5.18 0.90 18.69
N VAL A 147 6.30 0.85 17.98
CA VAL A 147 7.53 1.52 18.40
C VAL A 147 7.48 2.97 17.95
N VAL A 148 7.10 3.88 18.85
CA VAL A 148 7.29 5.32 18.65
C VAL A 148 8.73 5.65 19.01
N ALA A 149 9.65 5.47 18.06
CA ALA A 149 11.02 5.90 18.28
C ALA A 149 11.13 7.42 18.04
N PRO A 150 11.68 8.20 18.98
CA PRO A 150 12.19 9.51 18.68
C PRO A 150 13.42 9.32 17.76
N GLY A 151 13.28 9.62 16.47
CA GLY A 151 14.33 9.37 15.49
C GLY A 151 14.04 9.98 14.12
N ALA A 152 15.08 10.00 13.29
CA ALA A 152 15.01 10.49 11.91
C ALA A 152 13.96 9.72 11.11
N GLN A 153 13.16 10.44 10.32
CA GLN A 153 12.20 9.84 9.41
C GLN A 153 12.94 9.29 8.18
N PRO A 154 12.65 8.05 7.74
CA PRO A 154 13.27 7.47 6.57
C PRO A 154 12.88 8.26 5.33
N ALA A 155 13.82 8.34 4.39
CA ALA A 155 13.49 8.81 3.05
C ALA A 155 12.69 7.75 2.31
N ILE A 156 11.54 8.13 1.75
CA ILE A 156 10.69 7.27 0.94
C ILE A 156 10.64 7.78 -0.49
N ALA A 157 10.62 6.87 -1.46
CA ALA A 157 10.44 7.26 -2.84
C ALA A 157 8.99 7.71 -3.08
N ALA A 158 8.79 8.90 -3.63
CA ALA A 158 7.46 9.49 -3.84
C ALA A 158 6.53 8.57 -4.66
N HIS A 159 7.06 7.87 -5.67
CA HIS A 159 6.26 6.96 -6.49
C HIS A 159 5.69 5.77 -5.69
N CYS A 160 6.33 5.36 -4.59
CA CYS A 160 5.80 4.30 -3.72
C CYS A 160 4.51 4.75 -3.02
N LEU A 161 4.42 6.02 -2.61
CA LEU A 161 3.17 6.59 -2.08
C LEU A 161 2.09 6.71 -3.15
N GLY A 162 2.46 7.03 -4.39
CA GLY A 162 1.52 7.10 -5.51
C GLY A 162 0.80 5.77 -5.81
N VAL A 163 1.42 4.63 -5.49
CA VAL A 163 0.75 3.30 -5.61
C VAL A 163 -0.41 3.18 -4.63
N PHE A 164 -0.26 3.69 -3.40
CA PHE A 164 -1.35 3.68 -2.41
C PHE A 164 -2.51 4.57 -2.83
N ASP A 165 -2.23 5.76 -3.37
CA ASP A 165 -3.28 6.65 -3.90
C ASP A 165 -4.13 5.95 -4.97
N GLN A 166 -3.47 5.29 -5.94
CA GLN A 166 -4.16 4.52 -6.98
C GLN A 166 -4.96 3.34 -6.41
N ALA A 167 -4.38 2.58 -5.47
CA ALA A 167 -5.06 1.45 -4.83
C ALA A 167 -6.29 1.92 -4.04
N LEU A 168 -6.18 3.04 -3.33
CA LEU A 168 -7.27 3.63 -2.58
C LEU A 168 -8.37 4.20 -3.48
N GLY A 169 -8.03 4.76 -4.64
CA GLY A 169 -9.03 5.10 -5.66
C GLY A 169 -9.90 3.91 -6.09
N ILE A 170 -9.31 2.71 -6.16
CA ILE A 170 -10.03 1.46 -6.46
C ILE A 170 -10.82 0.94 -5.25
N LEU A 171 -10.24 1.01 -4.05
CA LEU A 171 -10.85 0.46 -2.83
C LEU A 171 -12.01 1.32 -2.34
N CYS A 172 -11.93 2.63 -2.47
CA CYS A 172 -12.86 3.52 -1.79
C CYS A 172 -14.10 3.89 -2.63
N GLN A 173 -14.01 3.95 -3.97
CA GLN A 173 -15.09 4.29 -4.95
C GLN A 173 -16.34 4.97 -4.34
N SER A 174 -16.15 6.04 -3.56
CA SER A 174 -17.23 6.70 -2.82
C SER A 174 -17.56 8.04 -3.46
N ASP A 175 -18.85 8.28 -3.66
CA ASP A 175 -19.52 9.46 -4.25
C ASP A 175 -19.33 10.79 -3.43
N GLY A 176 -18.24 10.96 -2.69
CA GLY A 176 -18.04 12.10 -1.77
C GLY A 176 -16.64 12.71 -1.82
N ASP A 177 -16.56 14.01 -1.51
CA ASP A 177 -15.36 14.87 -1.63
C ASP A 177 -14.16 14.50 -0.76
N TRP A 178 -14.28 13.53 0.16
CA TRP A 178 -13.20 13.22 1.11
C TRP A 178 -12.28 12.12 0.60
N SER A 179 -11.00 12.46 0.38
CA SER A 179 -9.98 11.50 -0.02
C SER A 179 -9.49 10.67 1.18
N PRO A 180 -9.27 9.35 1.03
CA PRO A 180 -8.69 8.52 2.08
C PRO A 180 -7.40 9.12 2.60
N SER A 181 -7.22 9.10 3.92
CA SER A 181 -5.98 9.57 4.55
C SER A 181 -5.04 8.40 4.84
N LEU A 182 -3.76 8.61 4.53
CA LEU A 182 -2.68 7.68 4.84
C LEU A 182 -1.99 8.09 6.14
N ARG A 183 -1.76 7.10 7.00
CA ARG A 183 -0.93 7.23 8.18
C ARG A 183 0.35 6.43 7.97
N LEU A 184 1.48 7.08 8.23
CA LEU A 184 2.81 6.47 8.15
C LEU A 184 3.33 6.24 9.57
N ASP A 185 3.47 4.97 9.94
CA ASP A 185 4.09 4.58 11.21
C ASP A 185 5.51 4.09 10.94
N VAL A 186 6.49 4.78 11.53
CA VAL A 186 7.92 4.56 11.33
C VAL A 186 8.53 4.07 12.63
N SER A 187 9.32 3.00 12.57
CA SER A 187 10.07 2.53 13.75
C SER A 187 11.49 3.10 13.85
N ASN A 188 12.19 3.25 12.72
CA ASN A 188 13.50 3.88 12.61
C ASN A 188 13.81 4.24 11.14
N ASP A 189 14.96 4.89 10.90
CA ASP A 189 15.44 5.39 9.60
C ASP A 189 15.73 4.30 8.54
N SER A 190 15.83 3.04 8.95
CA SER A 190 16.24 1.90 8.14
C SER A 190 15.17 0.80 8.08
N SER A 191 14.05 1.01 8.77
CA SER A 191 12.91 0.09 8.80
C SER A 191 11.90 0.41 7.72
N GLY A 192 11.16 -0.62 7.29
CA GLY A 192 9.96 -0.43 6.47
C GLY A 192 8.98 0.50 7.17
N VAL A 193 8.45 1.46 6.42
CA VAL A 193 7.39 2.36 6.85
C VAL A 193 6.06 1.63 6.73
N PHE A 194 5.36 1.46 7.84
CA PHE A 194 4.05 0.86 7.85
C PHE A 194 3.01 1.89 7.42
N VAL A 195 2.17 1.53 6.46
CA VAL A 195 1.15 2.41 5.88
C VAL A 195 -0.22 1.89 6.28
N ARG A 196 -0.95 2.71 7.03
CA ARG A 196 -2.34 2.47 7.42
C ARG A 196 -3.26 3.46 6.75
N VAL A 197 -4.48 3.04 6.52
CA VAL A 197 -5.54 3.85 5.91
C VAL A 197 -6.55 4.15 7.00
N HIS A 198 -6.99 5.40 7.10
CA HIS A 198 -8.06 5.79 8.02
C HIS A 198 -9.35 6.00 7.21
N GLN A 199 -10.03 4.89 6.90
CA GLN A 199 -11.30 4.89 6.18
C GLN A 199 -12.10 3.62 6.48
N GLY A 200 -13.15 3.75 7.28
CA GLY A 200 -14.20 2.73 7.43
C GLY A 200 -13.67 1.33 7.71
N ASP A 201 -14.12 0.35 6.93
CA ASP A 201 -13.73 -1.06 7.07
C ASP A 201 -12.30 -1.35 6.60
N LEU A 202 -11.67 -0.45 5.83
CA LEU A 202 -10.28 -0.63 5.37
C LEU A 202 -9.27 -0.51 6.51
N GLU A 203 -9.63 0.14 7.63
CA GLU A 203 -8.74 0.31 8.78
C GLU A 203 -8.25 -1.02 9.36
N GLU A 204 -9.12 -2.02 9.34
CA GLU A 204 -8.87 -3.36 9.88
C GLU A 204 -8.44 -4.35 8.78
N ARG A 205 -8.74 -4.04 7.51
CA ARG A 205 -8.55 -4.99 6.41
C ARG A 205 -7.31 -4.74 5.58
N PHE A 206 -6.90 -3.48 5.40
CA PHE A 206 -5.82 -3.10 4.50
C PHE A 206 -4.65 -2.49 5.26
N PHE A 207 -3.44 -2.90 4.88
CA PHE A 207 -2.22 -2.19 5.24
C PHE A 207 -1.21 -2.32 4.09
N GLY A 208 -0.17 -1.49 4.15
CA GLY A 208 1.00 -1.71 3.33
C GLY A 208 2.30 -1.38 4.02
N ILE A 209 3.38 -1.61 3.30
CA ILE A 209 4.75 -1.36 3.76
C ILE A 209 5.51 -0.67 2.63
N VAL A 210 6.21 0.42 2.94
CA VAL A 210 7.14 1.09 2.03
C VAL A 210 8.56 0.86 2.51
N MET A 211 9.43 0.36 1.65
CA MET A 211 10.84 0.19 1.96
C MET A 211 11.56 1.55 1.95
N PRO A 212 12.43 1.83 2.92
CA PRO A 212 13.18 3.07 2.97
C PRO A 212 14.19 3.11 1.82
N THR A 213 14.41 4.31 1.29
CA THR A 213 15.47 4.58 0.32
C THR A 213 16.73 5.05 1.01
N ARG A 214 17.89 4.63 0.48
CA ARG A 214 19.17 5.18 0.92
C ARG A 214 19.29 6.60 0.40
N GLN A 215 19.43 7.56 1.31
CA GLN A 215 19.71 8.95 0.97
C GLN A 215 20.88 9.47 1.79
N SER A 216 21.57 10.47 1.22
CA SER A 216 22.57 11.23 1.95
C SER A 216 21.92 11.96 3.13
N PRO A 217 22.63 12.13 4.25
CA PRO A 217 22.09 12.84 5.40
C PRO A 217 21.71 14.27 5.00
N ILE A 218 20.46 14.63 5.26
CA ILE A 218 19.98 16.00 5.11
C ILE A 218 20.33 16.74 6.41
N LEU A 219 21.13 17.81 6.30
CA LEU A 219 21.63 18.56 7.46
C LEU A 219 20.58 19.53 8.07
N SER A 220 19.51 19.84 7.33
CA SER A 220 18.45 20.75 7.76
C SER A 220 17.08 20.29 7.27
N THR A 221 16.08 20.29 8.15
CA THR A 221 14.68 19.95 7.82
C THR A 221 14.09 20.85 6.75
N VAL A 222 14.53 22.11 6.68
CA VAL A 222 14.06 23.08 5.69
C VAL A 222 15.23 23.56 4.84
N PRO A 223 15.03 23.83 3.54
CA PRO A 223 16.00 24.53 2.72
C PRO A 223 16.39 25.87 3.35
N GLU A 224 17.66 26.26 3.23
CA GLU A 224 18.20 27.49 3.83
C GLU A 224 17.43 28.75 3.41
N TRP A 225 16.95 28.80 2.16
CA TRP A 225 16.20 29.94 1.62
C TRP A 225 14.84 30.18 2.29
N ILE A 226 14.28 29.18 3.00
CA ILE A 226 13.04 29.33 3.78
C ILE A 226 13.31 30.00 5.12
N VAL A 227 14.52 29.82 5.68
CA VAL A 227 14.87 30.37 6.98
C VAL A 227 14.89 31.90 6.85
N PRO A 228 13.99 32.62 7.54
CA PRO A 228 13.98 34.06 7.46
C PRO A 228 15.36 34.57 7.83
N THR A 229 15.92 35.45 7.00
CA THR A 229 17.15 36.17 7.33
C THR A 229 16.80 37.14 8.46
N ALA A 230 16.63 36.61 9.67
CA ALA A 230 16.51 37.43 10.86
C ALA A 230 17.78 38.26 10.89
N LYS A 231 17.61 39.56 10.61
CA LYS A 231 18.64 40.60 10.54
C LYS A 231 19.79 40.20 11.47
N LEU A 232 20.94 39.84 10.91
CA LEU A 232 22.20 39.74 11.65
C LEU A 232 22.29 41.00 12.49
N ALA A 233 21.95 40.88 13.78
CA ALA A 233 22.02 41.99 14.71
C ALA A 233 23.51 42.31 14.78
N LYS A 234 23.91 43.42 14.15
CA LYS A 234 25.27 43.95 14.31
C LYS A 234 25.54 43.95 15.81
N PRO A 235 26.61 43.29 16.29
CA PRO A 235 26.92 43.34 17.71
C PRO A 235 27.05 44.81 18.08
N ARG A 236 26.15 45.28 18.96
CA ARG A 236 26.31 46.58 19.60
C ARG A 236 27.56 46.47 20.44
N VAL A 237 28.68 46.96 19.90
CA VAL A 237 29.86 47.27 20.71
C VAL A 237 29.36 48.26 21.77
N ARG A 238 29.19 47.78 23.01
CA ARG A 238 29.08 48.68 24.15
C ARG A 238 30.44 49.37 24.23
N ALA A 239 30.48 50.65 23.87
CA ALA A 239 31.55 51.52 24.32
C ALA A 239 31.52 51.45 25.85
N ALA A 240 32.56 50.84 26.43
CA ALA A 240 32.82 51.00 27.85
C ALA A 240 33.14 52.48 28.04
N GLU A 241 32.23 53.21 28.69
CA GLU A 241 32.55 54.51 29.27
C GLU A 241 33.58 54.25 30.36
N GLY A 242 34.85 54.33 29.97
CA GLY A 242 36.00 54.30 30.86
C GLY A 242 35.97 55.53 31.75
N GLY A 243 35.35 55.37 32.92
CA GLY A 243 35.53 56.24 34.06
C GLY A 243 37.02 56.34 34.40
N PHE A 244 37.49 57.57 34.43
CA PHE A 244 38.83 57.98 34.85
C PHE A 244 39.09 57.49 36.28
N VAL A 245 40.17 56.75 36.50
CA VAL A 245 40.73 56.52 37.85
C VAL A 245 42.00 57.37 37.97
N PRO A 246 42.08 58.32 38.90
CA PRO A 246 43.30 59.09 39.11
C PRO A 246 44.34 58.22 39.81
N VAL A 247 45.54 58.14 39.23
CA VAL A 247 46.69 57.49 39.88
C VAL A 247 47.33 58.51 40.80
N ASP A 248 47.25 58.23 42.09
CA ASP A 248 47.94 58.94 43.15
C ASP A 248 49.46 58.72 43.01
N ARG A 249 50.23 59.81 42.93
CA ARG A 249 51.70 59.76 42.92
C ARG A 249 52.19 60.11 44.30
N SER A 250 52.54 59.10 45.08
CA SER A 250 53.36 59.27 46.28
C SER A 250 54.37 58.12 46.41
N ALA A 251 55.63 58.57 46.63
CA ALA A 251 56.88 57.85 46.92
C ALA A 251 57.56 57.09 45.77
#